data_AF-A0A4Q6E7W5-F1
#
_entry.id   AF-A0A4Q6E7W5-F1
#
_cell.length_a   1.000
_cell.length_b   1.000
_cell.length_c   1.000
_cell.angle_alpha   90.00
_cell.angle_beta   90.00
_cell.angle_gamma   90.00
#
_symmetry.space_group_name_H-M   'P 1'
#
loop_
_entity.id
_entity.type
_entity.pdbx_description
1 polymer ?
#
loop_
_entity_poly.entity_id
_entity_poly.type
_entity_poly.pdbx_seq_one_letter_code
_entity_poly.pdbx_strand_id
1 'polypeptide(L)'
;MSSKVYPVSNYKDYRPSKNPYCQKSAEFGASGKKTLLADQATELHKGKWREYFGAPATAELNLELGAYHGETSIELARANPNAVHLGVEWKYKQCFKGGKKAADISLTNVAFLRANMARLPWMFA
;
A
#
# COMPACT_ATOMS: atom_id res chain seq x y z
N MET A 1 -29.73 -23.97 13.15
CA MET A 1 -28.31 -23.56 13.32
C MET A 1 -28.27 -22.04 13.40
N SER A 2 -27.83 -21.46 14.51
CA SER A 2 -27.70 -20.00 14.65
C SER A 2 -26.47 -19.53 13.86
N SER A 3 -26.65 -18.69 12.85
CA SER A 3 -25.53 -18.12 12.09
C SER A 3 -24.74 -17.20 13.01
N LYS A 4 -23.45 -17.52 13.25
CA LYS A 4 -22.53 -16.58 13.90
C LYS A 4 -22.46 -15.31 13.06
N VAL A 5 -23.05 -14.23 13.57
CA VAL A 5 -22.87 -12.88 13.03
C VAL A 5 -21.52 -12.39 13.55
N TYR A 6 -20.53 -12.35 12.67
CA TYR A 6 -19.26 -11.70 12.99
C TYR A 6 -19.46 -10.18 12.88
N PRO A 7 -19.02 -9.40 13.88
CA PRO A 7 -19.10 -7.95 13.79
C PRO A 7 -18.34 -7.49 12.55
N VAL A 8 -19.06 -6.82 11.63
CA VAL A 8 -18.43 -6.18 10.49
C VAL A 8 -17.56 -5.06 11.04
N SER A 9 -16.25 -5.24 10.99
CA SER A 9 -15.32 -4.20 11.45
C SER A 9 -15.63 -2.89 10.72
N ASN A 10 -15.80 -1.79 11.46
CA ASN A 10 -16.04 -0.49 10.88
C ASN A 10 -14.75 0.02 10.21
N TYR A 11 -14.60 -0.28 8.92
CA TYR A 11 -13.45 0.11 8.08
C TYR A 11 -13.55 1.54 7.54
N LYS A 12 -14.61 2.30 7.90
CA LYS A 12 -14.85 3.66 7.40
C LYS A 12 -13.78 4.66 7.83
N ASP A 13 -13.14 4.42 8.98
CA ASP A 13 -12.14 5.34 9.55
C ASP A 13 -10.82 4.64 9.84
N TYR A 14 -9.73 5.28 9.46
CA TYR A 14 -8.41 4.91 9.95
C TYR A 14 -8.26 5.35 11.40
N ARG A 15 -8.20 4.39 12.31
CA ARG A 15 -8.10 4.66 13.74
C ARG A 15 -6.64 4.91 14.13
N PRO A 16 -6.36 5.93 14.95
CA PRO A 16 -5.04 6.10 15.55
C PRO A 16 -4.59 4.82 16.26
N SER A 17 -3.31 4.49 16.14
CA SER A 17 -2.73 3.29 16.75
C SER A 17 -1.49 3.63 17.55
N LYS A 18 -1.34 2.99 18.72
CA LYS A 18 -0.09 3.02 19.51
C LYS A 18 1.01 2.11 18.95
N ASN A 19 0.76 1.44 17.81
CA ASN A 19 1.77 0.60 17.18
C ASN A 19 2.97 1.47 16.76
N PRO A 20 4.22 1.12 17.12
CA PRO A 20 5.40 1.93 16.78
C PRO A 20 5.59 2.10 15.26
N TYR A 21 5.05 1.18 14.45
CA TYR A 21 5.12 1.29 12.99
C TYR A 21 4.15 2.32 12.41
N CYS A 22 3.18 2.83 13.18
CA CYS A 22 2.35 3.98 12.76
C CYS A 22 3.22 5.24 12.65
N GLN A 23 3.98 5.55 13.71
CA GLN A 23 4.93 6.65 13.72
C GLN A 23 6.02 6.47 12.66
N LYS A 24 6.62 5.27 12.57
CA LYS A 24 7.66 5.00 11.56
C LYS A 24 7.16 5.21 10.14
N SER A 25 5.92 4.81 9.83
CA SER A 25 5.34 5.05 8.51
C SER A 25 5.13 6.54 8.23
N ALA A 26 4.70 7.31 9.23
CA ALA A 26 4.54 8.76 9.10
C ALA A 26 5.90 9.46 8.84
N GLU A 27 6.93 9.13 9.62
CA GLU A 27 8.30 9.61 9.43
C GLU A 27 8.86 9.20 8.06
N PHE A 28 8.56 7.97 7.62
CA PHE A 28 8.98 7.47 6.32
C PHE A 28 8.40 8.31 5.17
N GLY A 29 7.10 8.61 5.23
CA GLY A 29 6.42 9.49 4.28
C GLY A 29 6.98 10.91 4.31
N ALA A 30 7.22 11.47 5.51
CA ALA A 30 7.82 12.80 5.68
C ALA A 30 9.25 12.89 5.11
N SER A 31 9.98 11.78 5.06
CA SER A 31 11.32 11.71 4.44
C SER A 31 11.32 11.73 2.91
N GLY A 32 10.15 11.88 2.26
CA GLY A 32 10.00 11.95 0.81
C GLY A 32 10.04 10.59 0.09
N LYS A 33 10.11 9.47 0.83
CA LYS A 33 10.10 8.13 0.24
C LYS A 33 8.68 7.77 -0.20
N LYS A 34 8.55 7.39 -1.48
CA LYS A 34 7.27 7.11 -2.15
C LYS A 34 6.84 5.64 -2.11
N THR A 35 7.64 4.75 -1.53
CA THR A 35 7.37 3.30 -1.55
C THR A 35 6.38 2.83 -0.47
N LEU A 36 5.89 3.73 0.38
CA LEU A 36 4.91 3.43 1.43
C LEU A 36 3.94 4.60 1.60
N LEU A 37 2.65 4.33 1.49
CA LEU A 37 1.59 5.25 1.89
C LEU A 37 0.74 4.57 2.95
N ALA A 38 0.38 5.32 4.00
CA ALA A 38 -0.40 4.78 5.10
C ALA A 38 -1.70 5.56 5.31
N ASP A 39 -2.74 4.80 5.65
CA ASP A 39 -4.02 5.35 6.10
C ASP A 39 -4.61 6.35 5.10
N GLN A 40 -4.98 7.58 5.50
CA GLN A 40 -5.62 8.52 4.57
C GLN A 40 -4.74 8.84 3.34
N ALA A 41 -3.41 8.72 3.46
CA ALA A 41 -2.50 8.97 2.34
C ALA A 41 -2.75 8.03 1.16
N THR A 42 -3.33 6.84 1.39
CA THR A 42 -3.64 5.90 0.32
C THR A 42 -4.78 6.37 -0.58
N GLU A 43 -5.58 7.34 -0.15
CA GLU A 43 -6.78 7.80 -0.87
C GLU A 43 -6.54 9.08 -1.66
N LEU A 44 -5.42 9.76 -1.40
CA LEU A 44 -5.01 10.97 -2.12
C LEU A 44 -4.75 10.72 -3.62
N HIS A 45 -4.51 9.48 -4.00
CA HIS A 45 -4.20 9.05 -5.36
C HIS A 45 -5.33 8.23 -6.00
N LYS A 46 -6.56 8.40 -5.53
CA LYS A 46 -7.76 7.74 -6.08
C LYS A 46 -7.83 7.93 -7.60
N GLY A 47 -7.81 6.82 -8.34
CA GLY A 47 -7.81 6.79 -9.81
C GLY A 47 -6.51 7.25 -10.49
N LYS A 48 -5.48 7.68 -9.73
CA LYS A 48 -4.28 8.37 -10.24
C LYS A 48 -2.97 7.64 -9.91
N TRP A 49 -3.02 6.32 -9.73
CA TRP A 49 -1.84 5.55 -9.35
C TRP A 49 -0.73 5.53 -10.40
N ARG A 50 -1.05 5.57 -11.70
CA ARG A 50 -0.02 5.69 -12.74
C ARG A 50 0.72 7.03 -12.66
N GLU A 51 -0.04 8.11 -12.45
CA GLU A 51 0.50 9.46 -12.25
C GLU A 51 1.40 9.53 -10.99
N TYR A 52 1.01 8.84 -9.92
CA TYR A 52 1.82 8.74 -8.70
C TYR A 52 3.24 8.23 -8.97
N PHE A 53 3.37 7.25 -9.86
CA PHE A 53 4.65 6.69 -10.31
C PHE A 53 5.31 7.47 -11.46
N GLY A 54 4.64 8.48 -12.03
CA GLY A 54 5.09 9.14 -13.26
C GLY A 54 5.08 8.22 -14.48
N ALA A 55 4.25 7.16 -14.45
CA ALA A 55 4.14 6.18 -15.52
C ALA A 55 3.14 6.62 -16.61
N PRO A 56 3.33 6.20 -17.87
CA PRO A 56 2.38 6.49 -18.93
C PRO A 56 1.01 5.83 -18.66
N ALA A 57 -0.06 6.42 -19.19
CA ALA A 57 -1.43 5.91 -19.00
C ALA A 57 -1.62 4.46 -19.49
N THR A 58 -0.78 4.02 -20.44
CA THR A 58 -0.75 2.66 -21.00
C THR A 58 0.01 1.66 -20.15
N ALA A 59 0.74 2.09 -19.11
CA ALA A 59 1.51 1.19 -18.26
C ALA A 59 0.58 0.19 -17.55
N GLU A 60 1.05 -1.03 -17.37
CA GLU A 60 0.33 -2.03 -16.58
C GLU A 60 0.36 -1.65 -15.09
N LEU A 61 -0.79 -1.76 -14.42
CA LEU A 61 -0.93 -1.52 -12.99
C LEU A 61 -1.32 -2.83 -12.29
N ASN A 62 -0.36 -3.39 -11.55
CA ASN A 62 -0.50 -4.63 -10.83
C ASN A 62 -0.86 -4.37 -9.36
N LEU A 63 -1.89 -5.06 -8.87
CA LEU A 63 -2.36 -4.93 -7.49
C LEU A 63 -2.26 -6.27 -6.75
N GLU A 64 -1.46 -6.31 -5.69
CA GLU A 64 -1.34 -7.45 -4.78
C GLU A 64 -2.17 -7.19 -3.50
N LEU A 65 -3.15 -8.06 -3.21
CA LEU A 65 -3.96 -7.98 -2.00
C LEU A 65 -3.41 -8.91 -0.93
N GLY A 66 -2.98 -8.34 0.22
CA GLY A 66 -2.32 -9.09 1.27
C GLY A 66 -0.82 -9.26 1.02
N ALA A 67 -0.15 -8.18 0.64
CA ALA A 67 1.23 -8.21 0.14
C ALA A 67 2.30 -8.53 1.20
N TYR A 68 1.94 -8.65 2.49
CA TYR A 68 2.86 -8.99 3.57
C TYR A 68 4.13 -8.12 3.58
N HIS A 69 5.33 -8.70 3.47
CA HIS A 69 6.61 -7.96 3.37
C HIS A 69 7.00 -7.59 1.94
N GLY A 70 6.11 -7.80 0.98
CA GLY A 70 6.25 -7.34 -0.40
C GLY A 70 7.16 -8.17 -1.30
N GLU A 71 7.41 -9.44 -0.97
CA GLU A 71 8.33 -10.30 -1.73
C GLU A 71 7.93 -10.39 -3.21
N THR A 72 6.69 -10.76 -3.49
CA THR A 72 6.17 -10.90 -4.84
C THR A 72 6.13 -9.57 -5.60
N SER A 73 5.49 -8.53 -5.04
CA SER A 73 5.46 -7.20 -5.66
C SER A 73 6.86 -6.63 -5.98
N ILE A 74 7.84 -6.82 -5.09
CA ILE A 74 9.22 -6.31 -5.31
C ILE A 74 9.92 -7.09 -6.41
N GLU A 75 9.78 -8.42 -6.45
CA GLU A 75 10.38 -9.24 -7.50
C GLU A 75 9.78 -8.93 -8.87
N LEU A 76 8.46 -8.79 -8.95
CA LEU A 76 7.78 -8.41 -10.19
C LEU A 76 8.17 -7.02 -10.66
N ALA A 77 8.29 -6.05 -9.75
CA ALA A 77 8.72 -4.70 -10.08
C ALA A 77 10.16 -4.66 -10.62
N ARG A 78 11.05 -5.51 -10.10
CA ARG A 78 12.42 -5.66 -10.64
C ARG A 78 12.43 -6.28 -12.02
N ALA A 79 11.59 -7.29 -12.25
CA ALA A 79 11.52 -7.99 -13.52
C ALA A 79 10.84 -7.15 -14.62
N ASN A 80 9.90 -6.25 -14.24
CA ASN A 80 9.06 -5.50 -15.17
C ASN A 80 9.15 -3.98 -14.92
N PRO A 81 10.24 -3.31 -15.34
CA PRO A 81 10.45 -1.89 -15.07
C PRO A 81 9.42 -0.96 -15.73
N ASN A 82 8.71 -1.45 -16.76
CA ASN A 82 7.68 -0.68 -17.47
C ASN A 82 6.27 -0.82 -16.87
N ALA A 83 6.10 -1.73 -15.90
CA ALA A 83 4.87 -1.89 -15.14
C ALA A 83 5.01 -1.26 -13.76
N VAL A 84 3.89 -0.89 -13.16
CA VAL A 84 3.84 -0.36 -11.80
C VAL A 84 3.07 -1.31 -10.88
N HIS A 85 3.53 -1.42 -9.63
CA HIS A 85 3.08 -2.44 -8.69
C HIS A 85 2.61 -1.78 -7.38
N LEU A 86 1.45 -2.21 -6.88
CA LEU A 86 0.89 -1.79 -5.60
C LEU A 86 0.61 -2.99 -4.72
N GLY A 87 1.11 -2.98 -3.49
CA GLY A 87 0.79 -4.00 -2.48
C GLY A 87 -0.08 -3.44 -1.37
N VAL A 88 -1.27 -4.02 -1.14
CA VAL A 88 -2.16 -3.63 -0.03
C VAL A 88 -1.94 -4.55 1.18
N GLU A 89 -1.73 -3.97 2.36
CA GLU A 89 -1.54 -4.72 3.60
C GLU A 89 -2.08 -3.94 4.81
N TRP A 90 -2.83 -4.60 5.71
CA TRP A 90 -3.42 -3.96 6.89
C TRP A 90 -2.54 -4.04 8.14
N LYS A 91 -1.50 -4.86 8.18
CA LYS A 91 -0.60 -4.93 9.34
C LYS A 91 0.54 -3.92 9.18
N TYR A 92 0.66 -3.01 10.15
CA TYR A 92 1.63 -1.92 10.12
C TYR A 92 3.08 -2.40 9.87
N LYS A 93 3.54 -3.42 10.63
CA LYS A 93 4.92 -3.91 10.57
C LYS A 93 5.29 -4.50 9.21
N GLN A 94 4.37 -5.26 8.63
CA GLN A 94 4.53 -5.95 7.36
C GLN A 94 4.61 -4.94 6.21
N CYS A 95 3.61 -4.06 6.13
CA CYS A 95 3.56 -3.02 5.12
C CYS A 95 4.80 -2.11 5.18
N PHE A 96 5.20 -1.68 6.39
CA PHE A 96 6.41 -0.87 6.57
C PHE A 96 7.68 -1.59 6.08
N LYS A 97 7.81 -2.90 6.35
CA LYS A 97 8.95 -3.68 5.88
C LYS A 97 9.00 -3.75 4.35
N GLY A 98 7.86 -3.95 3.68
CA GLY A 98 7.79 -3.93 2.22
C GLY A 98 8.22 -2.59 1.64
N GLY A 99 7.62 -1.50 2.14
CA GLY A 99 7.97 -0.14 1.72
C GLY A 99 9.43 0.22 1.96
N LYS A 100 9.96 -0.12 3.14
CA LYS A 100 11.37 0.09 3.46
C LYS A 100 12.28 -0.73 2.55
N LYS A 101 11.99 -2.02 2.33
CA LYS A 101 12.78 -2.89 1.44
C LYS A 101 12.85 -2.31 0.04
N ALA A 102 11.71 -1.91 -0.54
CA ALA A 102 11.65 -1.28 -1.85
C ALA A 102 12.47 0.01 -1.94
N ALA A 103 12.40 0.87 -0.90
CA ALA A 103 13.20 2.09 -0.86
C ALA A 103 14.70 1.83 -0.69
N ASP A 104 15.09 0.88 0.16
CA ASP A 104 16.49 0.53 0.41
C ASP A 104 17.19 0.06 -0.88
N ILE A 105 16.45 -0.61 -1.77
CA ILE A 105 16.95 -1.05 -3.09
C ILE A 105 16.58 -0.07 -4.23
N SER A 106 16.12 1.13 -3.90
CA SER A 106 15.82 2.22 -4.84
C SER A 106 14.82 1.87 -5.95
N LEU A 107 13.83 1.02 -5.67
CA LEU A 107 12.75 0.79 -6.62
C LEU A 107 11.78 1.98 -6.66
N THR A 108 11.43 2.38 -7.87
CA THR A 108 10.56 3.53 -8.14
C THR A 108 9.20 3.15 -8.69
N ASN A 109 9.01 1.91 -9.16
CA ASN A 109 7.79 1.39 -9.78
C ASN A 109 6.97 0.48 -8.85
N VAL A 110 7.21 0.55 -7.53
CA VAL A 110 6.43 -0.20 -6.53
C VAL A 110 6.15 0.64 -5.29
N ALA A 111 4.95 0.51 -4.75
CA ALA A 111 4.58 1.11 -3.47
C ALA A 111 3.66 0.20 -2.65
N PHE A 112 3.71 0.33 -1.33
CA PHE A 112 2.87 -0.42 -0.40
C PHE A 112 1.86 0.49 0.27
N LEU A 113 0.61 0.05 0.27
CA LEU A 113 -0.54 0.78 0.77
C LEU A 113 -0.99 0.14 2.08
N ARG A 114 -0.75 0.85 3.18
CA ARG A 114 -1.22 0.42 4.49
C ARG A 114 -2.71 0.75 4.63
N ALA A 115 -3.55 -0.14 4.11
CA ALA A 115 -5.01 -0.02 4.10
C ALA A 115 -5.71 -1.35 4.40
N ASN A 116 -6.99 -1.28 4.78
CA ASN A 116 -7.85 -2.45 4.77
C ASN A 116 -8.36 -2.66 3.34
N MET A 117 -8.42 -3.91 2.86
CA MET A 117 -8.90 -4.19 1.49
C MET A 117 -10.35 -3.72 1.27
N ALA A 118 -11.18 -3.63 2.32
CA ALA A 118 -12.52 -3.05 2.21
C ALA A 118 -12.50 -1.59 1.74
N ARG A 119 -11.35 -0.89 1.79
CA ARG A 119 -11.18 0.50 1.37
C ARG A 119 -10.80 0.66 -0.10
N LEU A 120 -10.64 -0.43 -0.88
CA LEU A 120 -10.35 -0.35 -2.31
C LEU A 120 -11.25 0.64 -3.09
N PRO A 121 -12.57 0.74 -2.84
CA PRO A 121 -13.42 1.74 -3.52
C PRO A 121 -13.04 3.20 -3.26
N TRP A 122 -12.38 3.51 -2.16
CA TRP A 122 -11.87 4.85 -1.85
C TRP A 122 -10.46 5.08 -2.40
N MET A 123 -9.75 4.01 -2.75
CA MET A 123 -8.38 4.08 -3.25
C MET A 123 -8.29 3.99 -4.78
N PHE A 124 -9.26 3.39 -5.46
CA PHE A 124 -9.15 3.08 -6.90
C PHE A 124 -10.32 3.54 -7.77
N ALA A 125 -11.54 3.62 -7.23
CA ALA A 125 -12.74 3.89 -8.02
C ALA A 125 -12.90 5.36 -8.46
#